data_AF-A0A9P5Q096-F1
#
_entry.id   AF-A0A9P5Q096-F1
#
_cell.length_a   1.000
_cell.length_b   1.000
_cell.length_c   1.000
_cell.angle_alpha   90.00
_cell.angle_beta   90.00
_cell.angle_gamma   90.00
#
_symmetry.space_group_name_H-M   'P 1'
#
loop_
_entity.id
_entity.type
_entity.pdbx_description
1 polymer ?
#
loop_
_entity_poly.entity_id
_entity_poly.type
_entity_poly.pdbx_seq_one_letter_code
_entity_poly.pdbx_strand_id
1 'polypeptide(L)'
;MDALSFESNASEAATMSKQITGINQVIVNQLNTAGAIDAAIAQSLLVTPPTTSETLAARITNLLASLLSVWLSFFAQPIQCICSVLSGLRLQDLSLSVQQMDVRAEQVAVLVRQTAALQTRRLDSYGRIDVYSTQYTSFFNTVWLILNDITIGYTFGNFLCDNHDMLARLLRTSVEDILISLPQYTLRWLDSWPGGLKLNTELSRFYSGAFVDLVDVWGGVLRHVIFPHLPTIVYVFGLVSSFGALISKWYGGMTMAIALLYDMLVLLTLHIYVCYVIAGMIYKRVLWATGSLWRLFRGKRFNILRNRTDSWEYDIDQLLFGTILFTLLAFLFPTVLAYYALFALLRLATIVIQASLEMQLAFMNHFPLFALVLRVKDPWRLPGGLYFEFVKVTVTEIAPGSGADGSSSGLTSSEHPPTSLIPILKNQPATLGMIFFQYTRLWARLASHYNPLRLFKSVLLGTLLVPIPRHEIRYDKVKKS
;
A
#
# COMPACT_ATOMS: atom_id res chain seq x y z
N MET A 1 -101.94 19.30 26.39
CA MET A 1 -101.32 18.18 27.11
C MET A 1 -100.05 18.73 27.74
N ASP A 2 -100.15 19.03 29.04
CA ASP A 2 -99.14 18.81 30.09
C ASP A 2 -97.73 19.43 29.86
N ALA A 3 -97.36 20.52 30.57
CA ALA A 3 -96.81 20.58 31.96
C ALA A 3 -95.28 20.35 31.98
N LEU A 4 -94.38 21.07 32.70
CA LEU A 4 -94.35 22.18 33.69
C LEU A 4 -92.90 22.81 33.61
N SER A 5 -92.43 23.92 34.22
CA SER A 5 -92.85 25.03 35.13
C SER A 5 -91.94 26.28 34.79
N PHE A 6 -91.76 27.45 35.43
CA PHE A 6 -91.92 28.06 36.79
C PHE A 6 -90.98 27.54 37.91
N GLU A 7 -90.38 28.32 38.82
CA GLU A 7 -89.83 29.71 38.86
C GLU A 7 -88.83 29.76 40.07
N SER A 8 -88.20 30.84 40.58
CA SER A 8 -88.20 32.31 40.40
C SER A 8 -86.72 32.83 40.53
N ASN A 9 -86.27 34.09 40.32
CA ASN A 9 -86.85 35.44 40.25
C ASN A 9 -86.94 36.22 41.60
N ALA A 10 -85.85 36.93 42.00
CA ALA A 10 -85.74 38.00 43.03
C ALA A 10 -84.32 38.67 42.92
N SER A 11 -84.08 39.99 42.84
CA SER A 11 -84.56 41.20 43.58
C SER A 11 -83.69 41.56 44.81
N GLU A 12 -83.35 42.81 45.17
CA GLU A 12 -83.29 44.13 44.48
C GLU A 12 -82.66 45.22 45.39
N ALA A 13 -81.91 46.18 44.82
CA ALA A 13 -81.56 47.53 45.33
C ALA A 13 -80.82 47.74 46.70
N ALA A 14 -80.37 49.00 46.86
CA ALA A 14 -79.74 49.64 48.05
C ALA A 14 -78.31 49.14 48.45
N THR A 15 -77.37 49.96 48.94
CA THR A 15 -77.40 51.39 49.35
C THR A 15 -76.05 52.08 49.05
N MET A 16 -76.05 53.38 48.72
CA MET A 16 -74.82 54.21 48.73
C MET A 16 -74.39 54.58 50.16
N SER A 17 -73.08 54.55 50.49
CA SER A 17 -72.39 55.62 51.28
C SER A 17 -70.89 55.36 51.59
N LYS A 18 -70.00 55.95 50.77
CA LYS A 18 -68.92 56.90 51.21
C LYS A 18 -67.94 56.53 52.35
N GLN A 19 -66.68 56.22 51.99
CA GLN A 19 -65.38 56.68 52.58
C GLN A 19 -64.20 55.89 51.93
N ILE A 20 -62.91 56.27 52.02
CA ILE A 20 -62.21 57.53 51.69
C ILE A 20 -60.67 57.22 51.63
N THR A 21 -59.89 57.95 50.82
CA THR A 21 -58.40 57.97 50.76
C THR A 21 -57.60 56.65 50.71
N GLY A 22 -56.91 56.44 49.58
CA GLY A 22 -55.75 55.55 49.45
C GLY A 22 -55.20 55.61 48.02
N ILE A 23 -53.87 55.53 47.83
CA ILE A 23 -53.32 55.41 46.46
C ILE A 23 -53.69 54.02 45.97
N ASN A 24 -54.53 53.95 44.94
CA ASN A 24 -55.04 52.69 44.41
C ASN A 24 -53.88 51.84 43.86
N GLN A 25 -53.88 50.53 44.15
CA GLN A 25 -52.89 49.55 43.69
C GLN A 25 -52.61 49.65 42.17
N VAL A 26 -53.64 49.98 41.39
CA VAL A 26 -53.57 50.20 39.94
C VAL A 26 -52.60 51.33 39.58
N ILE A 27 -52.61 52.44 40.32
CA ILE A 27 -51.77 53.62 40.08
C ILE A 27 -50.30 53.31 40.43
N VAL A 28 -50.06 52.54 41.50
CA VAL A 28 -48.71 52.09 41.87
C VAL A 28 -48.13 51.18 40.77
N ASN A 29 -48.94 50.25 40.25
CA ASN A 29 -48.52 49.40 39.13
C ASN A 29 -48.30 50.19 37.83
N GLN A 30 -49.09 51.22 37.55
CA GLN A 30 -48.90 52.12 36.40
C GLN A 30 -47.59 52.92 36.52
N LEU A 31 -47.25 53.45 37.70
CA LEU A 31 -45.97 54.12 37.94
C LEU A 31 -44.78 53.16 37.80
N ASN A 32 -44.88 51.95 38.35
CA ASN A 32 -43.82 50.94 38.23
C ASN A 32 -43.60 50.48 36.77
N THR A 33 -44.67 50.35 35.98
CA THR A 33 -44.57 50.00 34.56
C THR A 33 -44.03 51.16 33.72
N ALA A 34 -44.39 52.41 34.02
CA ALA A 34 -43.80 53.58 33.38
C ALA A 34 -42.28 53.67 33.63
N GLY A 35 -41.83 53.50 34.88
CA GLY A 35 -40.41 53.49 35.22
C GLY A 35 -39.62 52.35 34.55
N ALA A 36 -40.23 51.18 34.36
CA ALA A 36 -39.63 50.08 33.61
C ALA A 36 -39.50 50.38 32.10
N ILE A 37 -40.46 51.12 31.53
CA ILE A 37 -40.42 51.56 30.13
C ILE A 37 -39.36 52.63 29.92
N ASP A 38 -39.26 53.65 30.79
CA ASP A 38 -38.20 54.67 30.70
C ASP A 38 -36.80 54.06 30.85
N ALA A 39 -36.63 53.07 31.74
CA ALA A 39 -35.38 52.32 31.87
C ALA A 39 -35.02 51.58 30.56
N ALA A 40 -35.98 50.92 29.92
CA ALA A 40 -35.78 50.25 28.64
C ALA A 40 -35.47 51.23 27.50
N ILE A 41 -36.13 52.40 27.46
CA ILE A 41 -35.87 53.46 26.49
C ILE A 41 -34.45 54.02 26.67
N ALA A 42 -34.06 54.38 27.90
CA ALA A 42 -32.71 54.85 28.21
C ALA A 42 -31.63 53.82 27.83
N GLN A 43 -31.89 52.54 28.02
CA GLN A 43 -30.97 51.46 27.65
C GLN A 43 -30.92 51.21 26.14
N SER A 44 -32.00 51.50 25.40
CA SER A 44 -32.02 51.47 23.92
C SER A 44 -31.33 52.69 23.27
N LEU A 45 -31.28 53.82 23.96
CA LEU A 45 -30.57 55.04 23.52
C LEU A 45 -29.04 54.94 23.73
N LEU A 46 -28.55 53.90 24.41
CA LEU A 46 -27.13 53.59 24.60
C LEU A 46 -26.50 52.75 23.47
N VAL A 47 -27.17 52.63 22.33
CA VAL A 47 -26.58 52.06 21.11
C VAL A 47 -25.47 52.97 20.59
N THR A 48 -24.23 52.53 20.75
CA THR A 48 -23.06 53.19 20.14
C THR A 48 -23.13 53.11 18.61
N PRO A 49 -22.66 54.13 17.88
CA PRO A 49 -22.74 54.15 16.43
C PRO A 49 -21.86 53.03 15.82
N PRO A 50 -22.34 52.30 14.80
CA PRO A 50 -21.58 51.21 14.19
C PRO A 50 -20.36 51.77 13.44
N THR A 51 -19.15 51.44 13.91
CA THR A 51 -17.85 51.83 13.35
C THR A 51 -17.55 51.11 12.02
N THR A 52 -18.47 51.27 11.06
CA THR A 52 -18.47 50.60 9.75
C THR A 52 -17.56 51.29 8.73
N SER A 53 -16.28 51.39 9.10
CA SER A 53 -15.18 51.58 8.16
C SER A 53 -14.09 50.54 8.39
N GLU A 54 -14.43 49.26 8.16
CA GLU A 54 -13.43 48.34 7.62
C GLU A 54 -12.86 49.01 6.35
N THR A 55 -11.66 49.56 6.45
CA THR A 55 -11.02 50.20 5.30
C THR A 55 -10.86 49.20 4.17
N LEU A 56 -10.79 49.68 2.93
CA LEU A 56 -10.47 48.83 1.77
C LEU A 56 -9.17 48.03 2.03
N ALA A 57 -8.21 48.64 2.73
CA ALA A 57 -7.00 47.98 3.24
C ALA A 57 -7.32 46.82 4.20
N ALA A 58 -8.17 46.99 5.21
CA ALA A 58 -8.55 45.92 6.15
C ALA A 58 -9.18 44.70 5.44
N ARG A 59 -10.05 44.94 4.45
CA ARG A 59 -10.62 43.86 3.62
C ARG A 59 -9.59 43.20 2.73
N ILE A 60 -8.67 43.96 2.14
CA ILE A 60 -7.55 43.43 1.35
C ILE A 60 -6.59 42.62 2.25
N THR A 61 -6.28 43.05 3.47
CA THR A 61 -5.46 42.26 4.40
C THR A 61 -6.15 40.99 4.85
N ASN A 62 -7.47 41.00 5.07
CA ASN A 62 -8.23 39.80 5.40
C ASN A 62 -8.33 38.83 4.21
N LEU A 63 -8.44 39.33 2.98
CA LEU A 63 -8.33 38.52 1.75
C LEU A 63 -6.91 37.96 1.56
N LEU A 64 -5.87 38.75 1.74
CA LEU A 64 -4.48 38.28 1.64
C LEU A 64 -4.14 37.28 2.74
N ALA A 65 -4.62 37.47 3.98
CA ALA A 65 -4.41 36.53 5.08
C ALA A 65 -5.20 35.22 4.90
N SER A 66 -6.42 35.26 4.37
CA SER A 66 -7.19 34.05 4.04
C SER A 66 -6.58 33.31 2.84
N LEU A 67 -6.15 34.01 1.79
CA LEU A 67 -5.38 33.40 0.69
C LEU A 67 -4.06 32.80 1.17
N LEU A 68 -3.29 33.51 2.01
CA LEU A 68 -2.02 33.05 2.56
C LEU A 68 -2.19 31.85 3.51
N SER A 69 -3.25 31.79 4.32
CA SER A 69 -3.54 30.64 5.18
C SER A 69 -4.08 29.43 4.40
N VAL A 70 -4.82 29.65 3.30
CA VAL A 70 -5.11 28.59 2.32
C VAL A 70 -3.83 28.09 1.65
N TRP A 71 -2.91 28.99 1.29
CA TRP A 71 -1.61 28.63 0.69
C TRP A 71 -0.73 27.83 1.68
N LEU A 72 -0.57 28.33 2.91
CA LEU A 72 0.14 27.65 4.00
C LEU A 72 -0.46 26.27 4.31
N SER A 73 -1.79 26.14 4.37
CA SER A 73 -2.44 24.84 4.59
C SER A 73 -2.33 23.89 3.39
N PHE A 74 -2.22 24.41 2.15
CA PHE A 74 -1.84 23.62 0.97
C PHE A 74 -0.47 22.94 1.12
N PHE A 75 0.51 23.61 1.72
CA PHE A 75 1.88 23.08 1.94
C PHE A 75 2.10 22.39 3.29
N ALA A 76 1.37 22.76 4.35
CA ALA A 76 1.48 22.12 5.66
C ALA A 76 0.82 20.72 5.69
N GLN A 77 -0.28 20.53 4.97
CA GLN A 77 -0.99 19.24 4.87
C GLN A 77 -0.13 18.08 4.33
N PRO A 78 0.64 18.20 3.22
CA PRO A 78 1.54 17.12 2.80
C PRO A 78 2.64 16.83 3.84
N ILE A 79 3.19 17.85 4.49
CA ILE A 79 4.23 17.67 5.52
C ILE A 79 3.66 16.93 6.74
N GLN A 80 2.49 17.33 7.25
CA GLN A 80 1.80 16.62 8.34
C GLN A 80 1.41 15.20 7.94
N CYS A 81 0.99 14.97 6.69
CA CYS A 81 0.69 13.63 6.18
C CYS A 81 1.95 12.74 6.14
N ILE A 82 3.08 13.25 5.66
CA ILE A 82 4.36 12.54 5.65
C ILE A 82 4.80 12.21 7.09
N CYS A 83 4.77 13.18 8.01
CA CYS A 83 5.18 12.96 9.39
C CYS A 83 4.27 11.96 10.15
N SER A 84 2.95 12.02 9.94
CA SER A 84 1.99 11.10 10.59
C SER A 84 2.01 9.69 10.02
N VAL A 85 2.36 9.52 8.74
CA VAL A 85 2.68 8.21 8.15
C VAL A 85 3.99 7.67 8.74
N LEU A 86 5.00 8.52 8.94
CA LEU A 86 6.30 8.10 9.46
C LEU A 86 6.24 7.63 10.93
N SER A 87 5.41 8.28 11.77
CA SER A 87 5.31 7.98 13.20
C SER A 87 4.61 6.66 13.56
N GLY A 88 3.95 6.00 12.61
CA GLY A 88 3.19 4.76 12.84
C GLY A 88 3.89 3.46 12.45
N LEU A 89 5.09 3.53 11.86
CA LEU A 89 5.79 2.38 11.26
C LEU A 89 6.70 1.66 12.26
N ARG A 90 6.77 0.32 12.19
CA ARG A 90 7.81 -0.43 12.89
C ARG A 90 9.11 -0.34 12.11
N LEU A 91 10.26 -0.44 12.78
CA LEU A 91 11.57 -0.44 12.14
C LEU A 91 11.74 -1.53 11.07
N GLN A 92 11.07 -2.68 11.24
CA GLN A 92 11.00 -3.78 10.26
C GLN A 92 10.15 -3.46 9.01
N ASP A 93 9.16 -2.57 9.13
CA ASP A 93 8.34 -2.10 8.01
C ASP A 93 9.07 -1.01 7.20
N LEU A 94 10.05 -0.35 7.81
CA LEU A 94 10.91 0.66 7.18
C LEU A 94 12.13 -0.01 6.48
N SER A 95 13.01 -0.66 7.25
CA SER A 95 14.28 -1.21 6.76
C SER A 95 14.18 -2.69 6.37
N LEU A 96 14.65 -3.02 5.17
CA LEU A 96 14.77 -4.38 4.67
C LEU A 96 15.97 -5.10 5.28
N SER A 97 17.06 -4.41 5.63
CA SER A 97 18.21 -5.02 6.30
C SER A 97 17.86 -5.48 7.73
N VAL A 98 17.13 -4.66 8.51
CA VAL A 98 16.54 -5.08 9.79
C VAL A 98 15.57 -6.25 9.62
N GLN A 99 14.76 -6.26 8.55
CA GLN A 99 13.87 -7.38 8.25
C GLN A 99 14.65 -8.67 7.88
N GLN A 100 15.82 -8.56 7.25
CA GLN A 100 16.66 -9.72 6.89
C GLN A 100 17.40 -10.30 8.11
N MET A 101 17.80 -9.46 9.07
CA MET A 101 18.32 -9.93 10.36
C MET A 101 17.26 -10.77 11.11
N ASP A 102 16.00 -10.33 11.11
CA ASP A 102 14.85 -11.06 11.68
C ASP A 102 14.64 -12.43 11.01
N VAL A 103 14.67 -12.50 9.66
CA VAL A 103 14.60 -13.79 8.92
C VAL A 103 15.76 -14.71 9.29
N ARG A 104 17.00 -14.21 9.36
CA ARG A 104 18.17 -15.04 9.70
C ARG A 104 18.13 -15.54 11.14
N ALA A 105 17.67 -14.71 12.09
CA ALA A 105 17.47 -15.14 13.48
C ALA A 105 16.38 -16.23 13.60
N GLU A 106 15.25 -16.08 12.91
CA GLU A 106 14.19 -17.10 12.88
C GLU A 106 14.69 -18.42 12.27
N GLN A 107 15.43 -18.37 11.16
CA GLN A 107 16.00 -19.56 10.52
C GLN A 107 17.01 -20.29 11.42
N VAL A 108 17.86 -19.57 12.15
CA VAL A 108 18.79 -20.18 13.13
C VAL A 108 18.03 -20.86 14.26
N ALA A 109 17.00 -20.22 14.82
CA ALA A 109 16.16 -20.81 15.87
C ALA A 109 15.42 -22.07 15.37
N VAL A 110 14.91 -22.05 14.14
CA VAL A 110 14.29 -23.22 13.49
C VAL A 110 15.30 -24.35 13.28
N LEU A 111 16.52 -24.05 12.82
CA LEU A 111 17.58 -25.05 12.67
C LEU A 111 17.95 -25.71 14.01
N VAL A 112 18.16 -24.92 15.08
CA VAL A 112 18.48 -25.44 16.42
C VAL A 112 17.35 -26.32 16.97
N ARG A 113 16.08 -25.98 16.69
CA ARG A 113 14.93 -26.82 17.06
C ARG A 113 14.86 -28.11 16.23
N GLN A 114 15.21 -28.05 14.94
CA GLN A 114 15.16 -29.19 14.03
C GLN A 114 16.32 -30.17 14.25
N THR A 115 17.54 -29.72 14.59
CA THR A 115 18.65 -30.63 14.93
C THR A 115 18.31 -31.51 16.12
N ALA A 116 17.80 -30.93 17.21
CA ALA A 116 17.38 -31.68 18.39
C ALA A 116 16.29 -32.73 18.05
N ALA A 117 15.25 -32.31 17.31
CA ALA A 117 14.16 -33.22 16.91
C ALA A 117 14.64 -34.38 16.01
N LEU A 118 15.60 -34.12 15.10
CA LEU A 118 16.20 -35.14 14.24
C LEU A 118 17.18 -36.06 15.01
N GLN A 119 17.84 -35.55 16.05
CA GLN A 119 18.71 -36.33 16.93
C GLN A 119 17.91 -37.31 17.79
N THR A 120 16.85 -36.85 18.49
CA THR A 120 15.98 -37.74 19.29
C THR A 120 15.34 -38.82 18.41
N ARG A 121 14.78 -38.45 17.25
CA ARG A 121 14.17 -39.42 16.32
C ARG A 121 15.15 -40.38 15.63
N ARG A 122 16.47 -40.16 15.72
CA ARG A 122 17.46 -41.15 15.27
C ARG A 122 17.56 -42.36 16.21
N LEU A 123 17.12 -42.20 17.47
CA LEU A 123 17.06 -43.26 18.46
C LEU A 123 15.69 -43.99 18.37
N ASP A 124 14.60 -43.25 18.20
CA ASP A 124 13.23 -43.77 18.10
C ASP A 124 12.89 -44.34 16.70
N SER A 125 13.20 -45.63 16.48
CA SER A 125 13.04 -46.29 15.17
C SER A 125 11.60 -46.47 14.65
N TYR A 126 10.57 -46.04 15.39
CA TYR A 126 9.14 -46.26 15.09
C TYR A 126 8.40 -45.03 14.51
N GLY A 127 9.12 -44.11 13.87
CA GLY A 127 8.60 -42.82 13.38
C GLY A 127 7.86 -42.86 12.02
N ARG A 128 6.88 -41.97 11.87
CA ARG A 128 6.20 -41.68 10.57
C ARG A 128 7.18 -41.12 9.53
N ILE A 129 7.41 -41.89 8.47
CA ILE A 129 8.41 -41.62 7.42
C ILE A 129 8.07 -40.35 6.60
N ASP A 130 6.78 -40.07 6.39
CA ASP A 130 6.29 -38.89 5.67
C ASP A 130 6.62 -37.57 6.40
N VAL A 131 6.45 -37.58 7.73
CA VAL A 131 6.81 -36.43 8.58
C VAL A 131 8.33 -36.26 8.62
N TYR A 132 9.09 -37.35 8.75
CA TYR A 132 10.56 -37.33 8.77
C TYR A 132 11.15 -36.81 7.46
N SER A 133 10.75 -37.36 6.31
CA SER A 133 11.25 -36.94 4.99
C SER A 133 10.96 -35.47 4.69
N THR A 134 9.80 -34.95 5.11
CA THR A 134 9.46 -33.53 5.01
C THR A 134 10.36 -32.66 5.89
N GLN A 135 10.55 -33.03 7.17
CA GLN A 135 11.42 -32.29 8.10
C GLN A 135 12.89 -32.32 7.67
N TYR A 136 13.39 -33.49 7.25
CA TYR A 136 14.74 -33.68 6.70
C TYR A 136 14.98 -32.80 5.47
N THR A 137 14.04 -32.80 4.51
CA THR A 137 14.15 -31.99 3.29
C THR A 137 14.13 -30.49 3.60
N SER A 138 13.25 -30.05 4.51
CA SER A 138 13.23 -28.65 4.96
C SER A 138 14.50 -28.24 5.68
N PHE A 139 15.02 -29.08 6.59
CA PHE A 139 16.23 -28.81 7.36
C PHE A 139 17.44 -28.63 6.44
N PHE A 140 17.70 -29.62 5.58
CA PHE A 140 18.83 -29.54 4.66
C PHE A 140 18.66 -28.43 3.62
N ASN A 141 17.44 -28.10 3.18
CA ASN A 141 17.23 -26.93 2.34
C ASN A 141 17.67 -25.63 3.03
N THR A 142 17.26 -25.40 4.27
CA THR A 142 17.65 -24.21 5.05
C THR A 142 19.16 -24.15 5.28
N VAL A 143 19.81 -25.27 5.63
CA VAL A 143 21.27 -25.34 5.78
C VAL A 143 21.99 -25.01 4.47
N TRP A 144 21.56 -25.61 3.35
CA TRP A 144 22.18 -25.36 2.04
C TRP A 144 21.99 -23.92 1.55
N LEU A 145 20.83 -23.30 1.78
CA LEU A 145 20.61 -21.89 1.43
C LEU A 145 21.50 -20.94 2.24
N ILE A 146 21.58 -21.12 3.56
CA ILE A 146 22.44 -20.28 4.43
C ILE A 146 23.91 -20.45 4.06
N LEU A 147 24.37 -21.68 3.81
CA LEU A 147 25.75 -21.94 3.41
C LEU A 147 26.10 -21.26 2.08
N ASN A 148 25.26 -21.41 1.05
CA ASN A 148 25.49 -20.77 -0.24
C ASN A 148 25.44 -19.24 -0.14
N ASP A 149 24.50 -18.68 0.62
CA ASP A 149 24.39 -17.22 0.78
C ASP A 149 25.59 -16.60 1.51
N ILE A 150 26.12 -17.28 2.53
CA ILE A 150 27.34 -16.87 3.23
C ILE A 150 28.56 -17.01 2.31
N THR A 151 28.69 -18.10 1.55
CA THR A 151 29.81 -18.28 0.60
C THR A 151 29.80 -17.22 -0.50
N ILE A 152 28.65 -16.97 -1.14
CA ILE A 152 28.51 -15.92 -2.17
C ILE A 152 28.74 -14.55 -1.54
N GLY A 153 28.13 -14.27 -0.39
CA GLY A 153 28.28 -13.00 0.35
C GLY A 153 29.72 -12.71 0.77
N TYR A 154 30.50 -13.72 1.13
CA TYR A 154 31.93 -13.57 1.42
C TYR A 154 32.73 -13.17 0.18
N THR A 155 32.48 -13.81 -0.97
CA THR A 155 33.16 -13.42 -2.23
C THR A 155 32.74 -12.03 -2.71
N PHE A 156 31.45 -11.70 -2.59
CA PHE A 156 30.89 -10.42 -3.03
C PHE A 156 31.26 -9.26 -2.10
N GLY A 157 31.22 -9.49 -0.79
CA GLY A 157 31.58 -8.49 0.23
C GLY A 157 33.07 -8.14 0.19
N ASN A 158 33.94 -9.11 -0.08
CA ASN A 158 35.36 -8.85 -0.30
C ASN A 158 35.58 -8.03 -1.57
N PHE A 159 34.92 -8.39 -2.68
CA PHE A 159 34.94 -7.58 -3.90
C PHE A 159 34.46 -6.13 -3.67
N LEU A 160 33.43 -5.93 -2.84
CA LEU A 160 32.99 -4.60 -2.38
C LEU A 160 34.07 -3.87 -1.57
N CYS A 161 34.72 -4.54 -0.63
CA CYS A 161 35.81 -3.96 0.17
C CYS A 161 37.02 -3.58 -0.70
N ASP A 162 37.46 -4.46 -1.59
CA ASP A 162 38.64 -4.24 -2.44
C ASP A 162 38.43 -3.11 -3.46
N ASN A 163 37.18 -2.94 -3.93
CA ASN A 163 36.83 -1.98 -4.98
C ASN A 163 36.02 -0.77 -4.48
N HIS A 164 35.92 -0.56 -3.16
CA HIS A 164 34.99 0.38 -2.53
C HIS A 164 35.07 1.80 -3.11
N ASP A 165 36.28 2.32 -3.32
CA ASP A 165 36.55 3.61 -3.94
C ASP A 165 36.03 3.74 -5.38
N MET A 166 36.20 2.68 -6.18
CA MET A 166 35.79 2.68 -7.58
C MET A 166 34.27 2.53 -7.71
N LEU A 167 33.69 1.63 -6.92
CA LEU A 167 32.25 1.44 -6.81
C LEU A 167 31.56 2.71 -6.29
N ALA A 168 32.17 3.42 -5.34
CA ALA A 168 31.64 4.68 -4.82
C ALA A 168 31.70 5.81 -5.87
N ARG A 169 32.76 5.93 -6.67
CA ARG A 169 32.82 6.88 -7.80
C ARG A 169 31.74 6.58 -8.85
N LEU A 170 31.56 5.31 -9.21
CA LEU A 170 30.54 4.86 -10.16
C LEU A 170 29.11 5.10 -9.65
N LEU A 171 28.84 4.77 -8.38
CA LEU A 171 27.53 4.98 -7.79
C LEU A 171 27.23 6.48 -7.60
N ARG A 172 28.22 7.30 -7.25
CA ARG A 172 28.08 8.77 -7.22
C ARG A 172 27.69 9.35 -8.57
N THR A 173 28.40 8.98 -9.65
CA THR A 173 28.09 9.46 -11.01
C THR A 173 26.69 9.00 -11.43
N SER A 174 26.38 7.71 -11.27
CA SER A 174 25.06 7.17 -11.61
C SER A 174 23.91 7.83 -10.82
N VAL A 175 24.12 8.19 -9.55
CA VAL A 175 23.12 8.91 -8.74
C VAL A 175 22.95 10.35 -9.20
N GLU A 176 24.05 11.09 -9.43
CA GLU A 176 23.96 12.48 -9.89
C GLU A 176 23.31 12.55 -11.29
N ASP A 177 23.69 11.66 -12.20
CA ASP A 177 23.16 11.62 -13.56
C ASP A 177 21.67 11.24 -13.58
N ILE A 178 21.30 10.12 -12.95
CA ILE A 178 19.96 9.52 -13.07
C ILE A 178 18.95 10.14 -12.10
N LEU A 179 19.36 10.51 -10.89
CA LEU A 179 18.44 10.99 -9.84
C LEU A 179 18.42 12.51 -9.66
N ILE A 180 19.41 13.24 -10.18
CA ILE A 180 19.45 14.72 -10.11
C ILE A 180 19.37 15.34 -11.52
N SER A 181 20.33 15.02 -12.41
CA SER A 181 20.42 15.67 -13.72
C SER A 181 19.24 15.34 -14.64
N LEU A 182 18.83 14.06 -14.72
CA LEU A 182 17.72 13.61 -15.58
C LEU A 182 16.38 14.23 -15.16
N PRO A 183 15.96 14.24 -13.88
CA PRO A 183 14.76 14.96 -13.45
C PRO A 183 14.82 16.46 -13.77
N GLN A 184 15.93 17.14 -13.46
CA GLN A 184 16.05 18.58 -13.77
C GLN A 184 16.01 18.88 -15.26
N TYR A 185 16.72 18.11 -16.08
CA TYR A 185 16.67 18.21 -17.54
C TYR A 185 15.25 18.02 -18.04
N THR A 186 14.54 17.01 -17.55
CA THR A 186 13.17 16.71 -17.99
C THR A 186 12.17 17.79 -17.54
N LEU A 187 12.34 18.39 -16.36
CA LEU A 187 11.52 19.52 -15.89
C LEU A 187 11.74 20.78 -16.75
N ARG A 188 13.01 21.11 -17.05
CA ARG A 188 13.38 22.22 -17.94
C ARG A 188 12.90 21.98 -19.38
N TRP A 189 12.97 20.74 -19.86
CA TRP A 189 12.44 20.33 -21.16
C TRP A 189 10.91 20.46 -21.24
N LEU A 190 10.20 20.12 -20.15
CA LEU A 190 8.74 20.25 -20.05
C LEU A 190 8.29 21.73 -20.07
N ASP A 191 9.15 22.66 -19.63
CA ASP A 191 8.92 24.10 -19.77
C ASP A 191 9.21 24.61 -21.20
N SER A 192 10.16 23.99 -21.92
CA SER A 192 10.52 24.32 -23.30
C SER A 192 9.63 23.72 -24.40
N TRP A 193 8.33 23.53 -24.12
CA TRP A 193 7.30 23.06 -25.07
C TRP A 193 7.53 21.61 -25.59
N PRO A 194 7.36 20.59 -24.72
CA PRO A 194 7.74 19.21 -24.97
C PRO A 194 7.03 18.62 -26.19
N GLY A 195 7.78 18.20 -27.20
CA GLY A 195 7.23 17.62 -28.44
C GLY A 195 6.30 18.55 -29.23
N GLY A 196 6.39 19.87 -29.04
CA GLY A 196 5.48 20.85 -29.63
C GLY A 196 4.16 21.03 -28.87
N LEU A 197 3.96 20.32 -27.76
CA LEU A 197 2.80 20.51 -26.89
C LEU A 197 2.92 21.85 -26.14
N LYS A 198 2.13 22.85 -26.54
CA LYS A 198 2.08 24.16 -25.89
C LYS A 198 1.35 24.08 -24.55
N LEU A 199 2.11 23.86 -23.47
CA LEU A 199 1.63 23.95 -22.09
C LEU A 199 1.36 25.42 -21.67
N ASN A 200 0.72 25.62 -20.52
CA ASN A 200 0.52 26.95 -19.96
C ASN A 200 1.84 27.48 -19.38
N THR A 201 2.42 28.51 -20.00
CA THR A 201 3.79 28.97 -19.70
C THR A 201 4.01 29.40 -18.25
N GLU A 202 3.06 30.10 -17.64
CA GLU A 202 3.26 30.64 -16.29
C GLU A 202 3.12 29.56 -15.21
N LEU A 203 2.14 28.65 -15.37
CA LEU A 203 2.02 27.48 -14.51
C LEU A 203 3.20 26.50 -14.70
N SER A 204 3.69 26.37 -15.94
CA SER A 204 4.83 25.52 -16.30
C SER A 204 6.12 26.03 -15.65
N ARG A 205 6.44 27.32 -15.78
CA ARG A 205 7.59 27.95 -15.10
C ARG A 205 7.55 27.76 -13.59
N PHE A 206 6.39 27.95 -12.97
CA PHE A 206 6.20 27.75 -11.53
C PHE A 206 6.48 26.30 -11.11
N TYR A 207 5.95 25.31 -11.84
CA TYR A 207 6.23 23.90 -11.56
C TYR A 207 7.69 23.52 -11.82
N SER A 208 8.27 23.99 -12.94
CA SER A 208 9.65 23.73 -13.33
C SER A 208 10.61 24.24 -12.25
N GLY A 209 10.49 25.50 -11.85
CA GLY A 209 11.28 26.10 -10.77
C GLY A 209 11.12 25.34 -9.46
N ALA A 210 9.89 25.25 -8.93
CA ALA A 210 9.66 24.65 -7.62
C ALA A 210 10.10 23.18 -7.50
N PHE A 211 10.02 22.40 -8.58
CA PHE A 211 10.54 21.03 -8.60
C PHE A 211 12.04 20.92 -8.89
N VAL A 212 12.63 21.84 -9.68
CA VAL A 212 14.09 21.92 -9.84
C VAL A 212 14.74 22.28 -8.50
N ASP A 213 14.23 23.30 -7.82
CA ASP A 213 14.71 23.74 -6.50
C ASP A 213 14.65 22.60 -5.46
N LEU A 214 13.54 21.85 -5.43
CA LEU A 214 13.38 20.70 -4.53
C LEU A 214 14.35 19.55 -4.86
N VAL A 215 14.66 19.32 -6.15
CA VAL A 215 15.67 18.34 -6.58
C VAL A 215 17.09 18.84 -6.27
N ASP A 216 17.39 20.13 -6.42
CA ASP A 216 18.70 20.72 -6.09
C ASP A 216 18.97 20.77 -4.59
N VAL A 217 17.95 21.01 -3.74
CA VAL A 217 18.06 20.88 -2.28
C VAL A 217 18.44 19.45 -1.89
N TRP A 218 17.80 18.44 -2.47
CA TRP A 218 18.15 17.04 -2.21
C TRP A 218 19.52 16.67 -2.81
N GLY A 219 19.86 17.19 -3.98
CA GLY A 219 21.21 17.10 -4.56
C GLY A 219 22.27 17.69 -3.62
N GLY A 220 22.00 18.82 -2.98
CA GLY A 220 22.84 19.37 -1.92
C GLY A 220 23.05 18.41 -0.75
N VAL A 221 21.97 17.81 -0.23
CA VAL A 221 22.05 16.80 0.84
C VAL A 221 22.88 15.59 0.40
N LEU A 222 22.67 15.08 -0.81
CA LEU A 222 23.48 13.98 -1.37
C LEU A 222 24.96 14.35 -1.47
N ARG A 223 25.28 15.50 -2.07
CA ARG A 223 26.66 15.99 -2.29
C ARG A 223 27.42 16.28 -1.00
N HIS A 224 26.76 16.82 0.02
CA HIS A 224 27.41 17.26 1.26
C HIS A 224 27.35 16.25 2.41
N VAL A 225 26.36 15.35 2.44
CA VAL A 225 26.17 14.40 3.56
C VAL A 225 26.48 12.95 3.16
N ILE A 226 26.06 12.52 1.96
CA ILE A 226 26.12 11.09 1.58
C ILE A 226 27.34 10.77 0.71
N PHE A 227 27.64 11.60 -0.30
CA PHE A 227 28.77 11.39 -1.21
C PHE A 227 30.16 11.38 -0.55
N PRO A 228 30.46 12.20 0.48
CA PRO A 228 31.76 12.14 1.17
C PRO A 228 31.99 10.83 1.92
N HIS A 229 30.92 10.17 2.36
CA HIS A 229 30.97 8.91 3.11
C HIS A 229 30.67 7.68 2.24
N LEU A 230 30.41 7.86 0.94
CA LEU A 230 30.04 6.79 0.02
C LEU A 230 31.09 5.65 -0.06
N PRO A 231 32.41 5.91 -0.14
CA PRO A 231 33.42 4.84 -0.08
C PRO A 231 33.36 4.05 1.22
N THR A 232 33.18 4.74 2.36
CA THR A 232 33.02 4.11 3.69
C THR A 232 31.74 3.27 3.76
N ILE A 233 30.63 3.74 3.18
CA ILE A 233 29.35 3.02 3.13
C ILE A 233 29.49 1.73 2.31
N VAL A 234 30.11 1.79 1.13
CA VAL A 234 30.35 0.60 0.29
C VAL A 234 31.28 -0.40 1.00
N TYR A 235 32.35 0.09 1.64
CA TYR A 235 33.25 -0.74 2.43
C TYR A 235 32.54 -1.41 3.62
N VAL A 236 31.68 -0.68 4.34
CA VAL A 236 30.86 -1.23 5.43
C VAL A 236 29.82 -2.23 4.92
N PHE A 237 29.21 -2.01 3.76
CA PHE A 237 28.32 -3.00 3.12
C PHE A 237 29.08 -4.29 2.77
N GLY A 238 30.32 -4.15 2.27
CA GLY A 238 31.23 -5.28 2.04
C GLY A 238 31.54 -6.04 3.32
N LEU A 239 31.96 -5.34 4.39
CA LEU A 239 32.24 -5.93 5.70
C LEU A 239 31.02 -6.62 6.32
N VAL A 240 29.81 -6.06 6.21
CA VAL A 240 28.60 -6.69 6.77
C VAL A 240 28.23 -7.95 5.96
N SER A 241 28.42 -7.95 4.64
CA SER A 241 28.18 -9.13 3.80
C SER A 241 29.19 -10.26 4.06
N SER A 242 30.50 -9.95 4.12
CA SER A 242 31.58 -10.92 4.35
C SER A 242 31.75 -11.32 5.82
N PHE A 243 31.93 -10.34 6.71
CA PHE A 243 32.38 -10.53 8.08
C PHE A 243 31.24 -10.42 9.12
N GLY A 244 29.99 -10.29 8.68
CA GLY A 244 28.84 -10.61 9.51
C GLY A 244 28.99 -11.99 10.16
N ALA A 245 29.51 -12.98 9.41
CA ALA A 245 29.82 -14.32 9.90
C ALA A 245 30.96 -14.42 10.93
N LEU A 246 31.71 -13.35 11.20
CA LEU A 246 32.80 -13.30 12.19
C LEU A 246 32.34 -12.62 13.49
N ILE A 247 31.55 -11.54 13.41
CA ILE A 247 30.96 -10.88 14.59
C ILE A 247 29.74 -11.66 15.11
N SER A 248 28.91 -12.23 14.23
CA SER A 248 27.82 -13.13 14.61
C SER A 248 27.48 -14.10 13.48
N LYS A 249 27.94 -15.34 13.64
CA LYS A 249 28.14 -16.43 12.65
C LYS A 249 27.04 -16.74 11.62
N TRP A 250 25.88 -16.10 11.69
CA TRP A 250 24.68 -16.41 10.90
C TRP A 250 23.97 -15.20 10.26
N TYR A 251 24.45 -13.97 10.47
CA TYR A 251 23.78 -12.74 9.98
C TYR A 251 24.41 -12.11 8.73
N GLY A 252 25.57 -12.60 8.27
CA GLY A 252 26.19 -12.19 7.00
C GLY A 252 25.55 -12.86 5.77
N GLY A 253 26.10 -12.57 4.59
CA GLY A 253 25.68 -13.18 3.31
C GLY A 253 25.26 -12.17 2.23
N MET A 254 25.02 -12.68 1.02
CA MET A 254 24.61 -11.88 -0.15
C MET A 254 23.19 -11.31 0.01
N THR A 255 22.29 -12.04 0.67
CA THR A 255 20.97 -11.52 1.07
C THR A 255 21.06 -10.24 1.90
N MET A 256 22.06 -10.11 2.77
CA MET A 256 22.26 -8.90 3.56
C MET A 256 22.74 -7.73 2.70
N ALA A 257 23.62 -7.98 1.72
CA ALA A 257 24.05 -6.95 0.76
C ALA A 257 22.87 -6.44 -0.10
N ILE A 258 21.98 -7.34 -0.56
CA ILE A 258 20.76 -6.97 -1.29
C ILE A 258 19.84 -6.10 -0.41
N ALA A 259 19.68 -6.45 0.86
CA ALA A 259 18.83 -5.72 1.79
C ALA A 259 19.38 -4.32 2.14
N LEU A 260 20.70 -4.20 2.30
CA LEU A 260 21.40 -2.91 2.48
C LEU A 260 21.32 -2.03 1.23
N LEU A 261 21.49 -2.62 0.03
CA LEU A 261 21.33 -1.92 -1.25
C LEU A 261 19.91 -1.39 -1.44
N TYR A 262 18.89 -2.17 -1.07
CA TYR A 262 17.49 -1.73 -1.09
C TYR A 262 17.30 -0.50 -0.17
N ASP A 263 17.77 -0.56 1.08
CA ASP A 263 17.61 0.53 2.04
C ASP A 263 18.33 1.81 1.56
N MET A 264 19.51 1.65 0.94
CA MET A 264 20.22 2.76 0.29
C MET A 264 19.43 3.34 -0.89
N LEU A 265 18.82 2.51 -1.74
CA LEU A 265 17.99 2.99 -2.87
C LEU A 265 16.70 3.69 -2.41
N VAL A 266 16.10 3.27 -1.29
CA VAL A 266 14.97 3.99 -0.67
C VAL A 266 15.41 5.38 -0.22
N LEU A 267 16.57 5.50 0.44
CA LEU A 267 17.12 6.80 0.85
C LEU A 267 17.44 7.69 -0.37
N LEU A 268 18.19 7.18 -1.35
CA LEU A 268 18.62 7.94 -2.53
C LEU A 268 17.45 8.49 -3.36
N THR A 269 16.30 7.82 -3.35
CA THR A 269 15.12 8.17 -4.17
C THR A 269 14.01 8.93 -3.40
N LEU A 270 14.29 9.37 -2.16
CA LEU A 270 13.28 9.99 -1.29
C LEU A 270 12.65 11.26 -1.90
N HIS A 271 13.45 12.11 -2.56
CA HIS A 271 12.95 13.30 -3.26
C HIS A 271 11.99 12.98 -4.39
N ILE A 272 12.24 11.92 -5.17
CA ILE A 272 11.32 11.46 -6.23
C ILE A 272 9.96 11.09 -5.62
N TYR A 273 9.95 10.44 -4.46
CA TYR A 273 8.71 10.15 -3.74
C TYR A 273 8.01 11.43 -3.24
N VAL A 274 8.74 12.39 -2.66
CA VAL A 274 8.17 13.68 -2.20
C VAL A 274 7.59 14.48 -3.38
N CYS A 275 8.31 14.61 -4.50
CA CYS A 275 7.82 15.27 -5.71
C CYS A 275 6.56 14.58 -6.26
N TYR A 276 6.55 13.24 -6.30
CA TYR A 276 5.38 12.46 -6.71
C TYR A 276 4.16 12.68 -5.80
N VAL A 277 4.33 12.72 -4.49
CA VAL A 277 3.24 13.01 -3.53
C VAL A 277 2.70 14.44 -3.75
N ILE A 278 3.56 15.45 -3.89
CA ILE A 278 3.15 16.84 -4.13
C ILE A 278 2.41 16.96 -5.46
N ALA A 279 2.97 16.46 -6.56
CA ALA A 279 2.36 16.50 -7.88
C ALA A 279 1.01 15.75 -7.90
N GLY A 280 0.95 14.56 -7.29
CA GLY A 280 -0.27 13.76 -7.18
C GLY A 280 -1.37 14.43 -6.35
N MET A 281 -1.00 15.13 -5.28
CA MET A 281 -1.95 15.91 -4.48
C MET A 281 -2.55 17.07 -5.26
N ILE A 282 -1.75 17.79 -6.07
CA ILE A 282 -2.27 18.90 -6.89
C ILE A 282 -3.12 18.35 -8.05
N TYR A 283 -2.64 17.32 -8.76
CA TYR A 283 -3.38 16.63 -9.83
C TYR A 283 -4.75 16.13 -9.36
N LYS A 284 -4.81 15.49 -8.18
CA LYS A 284 -6.06 15.02 -7.57
C LYS A 284 -7.02 16.17 -7.21
N ARG A 285 -6.52 17.31 -6.72
CA ARG A 285 -7.33 18.52 -6.47
C ARG A 285 -7.88 19.09 -7.78
N VAL A 286 -7.07 19.16 -8.83
CA VAL A 286 -7.48 19.64 -10.16
C VAL A 286 -8.50 18.70 -10.81
N LEU A 287 -8.32 17.37 -10.73
CA LEU A 287 -9.33 16.39 -11.17
C LEU A 287 -10.67 16.58 -10.44
N TRP A 288 -10.64 16.73 -9.11
CA TRP A 288 -11.86 16.90 -8.31
C TRP A 288 -12.58 18.22 -8.63
N ALA A 289 -11.84 19.33 -8.78
CA ALA A 289 -12.38 20.61 -9.19
C ALA A 289 -12.99 20.54 -10.60
N THR A 290 -12.27 19.97 -11.57
CA THR A 290 -12.76 19.77 -12.95
C THR A 290 -14.04 18.93 -12.98
N GLY A 291 -14.08 17.82 -12.24
CA GLY A 291 -15.27 16.99 -12.08
C GLY A 291 -16.41 17.64 -11.29
N SER A 292 -16.13 18.67 -10.48
CA SER A 292 -17.15 19.48 -9.83
C SER A 292 -17.77 20.48 -10.81
N LEU A 293 -16.95 21.24 -11.52
CA LEU A 293 -17.42 22.22 -12.50
C LEU A 293 -18.13 21.55 -13.69
N TRP A 294 -17.67 20.38 -14.15
CA TRP A 294 -18.37 19.58 -15.17
C TRP A 294 -19.77 19.07 -14.74
N ARG A 295 -20.09 19.12 -13.44
CA ARG A 295 -21.46 18.88 -12.95
C ARG A 295 -22.28 20.18 -12.97
N LEU A 296 -21.71 21.30 -12.51
CA LEU A 296 -22.29 22.65 -12.60
C LEU A 296 -22.71 23.00 -14.05
N PHE A 297 -21.82 22.81 -15.03
CA PHE A 297 -22.08 23.01 -16.46
C PHE A 297 -23.33 22.32 -16.99
N ARG A 298 -23.62 21.12 -16.49
CA ARG A 298 -24.70 20.27 -16.97
C ARG A 298 -25.99 20.44 -16.16
N GLY A 299 -26.07 21.50 -15.34
CA GLY A 299 -27.18 21.73 -14.41
C GLY A 299 -27.32 20.60 -13.39
N LYS A 300 -26.22 20.06 -12.84
CA LYS A 300 -26.26 18.92 -11.91
C LYS A 300 -25.55 19.22 -10.60
N ARG A 301 -26.25 18.98 -9.49
CA ARG A 301 -25.74 19.10 -8.11
C ARG A 301 -25.58 17.72 -7.51
N PHE A 302 -24.51 17.49 -6.74
CA PHE A 302 -24.38 16.26 -5.95
C PHE A 302 -25.15 16.39 -4.65
N ASN A 303 -26.13 15.51 -4.45
CA ASN A 303 -26.97 15.46 -3.27
C ASN A 303 -26.39 14.46 -2.26
N ILE A 304 -25.74 14.99 -1.22
CA ILE A 304 -25.09 14.20 -0.18
C ILE A 304 -26.09 13.30 0.55
N LEU A 305 -27.30 13.80 0.83
CA LEU A 305 -28.35 13.08 1.56
C LEU A 305 -28.93 11.88 0.77
N ARG A 306 -28.82 11.89 -0.55
CA ARG A 306 -29.31 10.82 -1.45
C ARG A 306 -28.20 10.11 -2.22
N ASN A 307 -26.94 10.40 -1.91
CA ASN A 307 -25.72 9.87 -2.54
C ASN A 307 -25.77 9.82 -4.09
N ARG A 308 -26.37 10.83 -4.73
CA ARG A 308 -26.63 10.86 -6.18
C ARG A 308 -26.45 12.26 -6.78
N THR A 309 -26.30 12.36 -8.10
CA THR A 309 -26.41 13.65 -8.80
C THR A 309 -27.85 13.91 -9.22
N ASP A 310 -28.46 14.94 -8.65
CA ASP A 310 -29.76 15.47 -9.07
C ASP A 310 -29.55 16.61 -10.10
N SER A 311 -30.58 16.89 -10.91
CA SER A 311 -30.67 18.15 -11.67
C SER A 311 -30.85 19.32 -10.70
N TRP A 312 -30.22 20.45 -11.00
CA TRP A 312 -30.30 21.66 -10.21
C TRP A 312 -30.28 22.88 -11.13
N GLU A 313 -31.20 23.82 -10.88
CA GLU A 313 -31.31 25.08 -11.59
C GLU A 313 -30.35 26.10 -10.98
N TYR A 314 -29.45 26.62 -11.80
CA TYR A 314 -28.41 27.57 -11.41
C TYR A 314 -28.66 28.92 -12.10
N ASP A 315 -28.50 30.02 -11.36
CA ASP A 315 -28.59 31.35 -11.95
C ASP A 315 -27.57 31.51 -13.07
N ILE A 316 -27.89 32.34 -14.07
CA ILE A 316 -27.04 32.59 -15.24
C ILE A 316 -25.64 33.04 -14.82
N ASP A 317 -25.52 33.88 -13.79
CA ASP A 317 -24.24 34.36 -13.26
C ASP A 317 -23.40 33.23 -12.64
N GLN A 318 -24.03 32.30 -11.92
CA GLN A 318 -23.35 31.13 -11.35
C GLN A 318 -22.85 30.19 -12.45
N LEU A 319 -23.66 29.98 -13.50
CA LEU A 319 -23.29 29.17 -14.65
C LEU A 319 -22.17 29.84 -15.46
N LEU A 320 -22.21 31.16 -15.65
CA LEU A 320 -21.18 31.95 -16.35
C LEU A 320 -19.85 31.93 -15.59
N PHE A 321 -19.85 32.19 -14.29
CA PHE A 321 -18.65 32.13 -13.46
C PHE A 321 -18.04 30.71 -13.44
N GLY A 322 -18.89 29.69 -13.27
CA GLY A 322 -18.50 28.29 -13.42
C GLY A 322 -17.88 27.99 -14.79
N THR A 323 -18.41 28.60 -15.86
CA THR A 323 -17.95 28.44 -17.23
C THR A 323 -16.54 28.99 -17.46
N ILE A 324 -16.28 30.20 -16.97
CA ILE A 324 -14.96 30.84 -17.04
C ILE A 324 -13.93 30.03 -16.23
N LEU A 325 -14.29 29.58 -15.02
CA LEU A 325 -13.37 28.83 -14.17
C LEU A 325 -13.04 27.43 -14.72
N PHE A 326 -13.97 26.77 -15.41
CA PHE A 326 -13.74 25.46 -16.04
C PHE A 326 -12.89 25.56 -17.29
N THR A 327 -13.15 26.54 -18.16
CA THR A 327 -12.35 26.72 -19.38
C THR A 327 -10.90 27.03 -19.03
N LEU A 328 -10.66 27.89 -18.05
CA LEU A 328 -9.35 28.11 -17.44
C LEU A 328 -8.74 26.79 -16.91
N LEU A 329 -9.47 26.06 -16.05
CA LEU A 329 -8.95 24.83 -15.44
C LEU A 329 -8.66 23.73 -16.47
N ALA A 330 -9.46 23.63 -17.55
CA ALA A 330 -9.27 22.69 -18.64
C ALA A 330 -8.05 23.04 -19.50
N PHE A 331 -7.72 24.33 -19.70
CA PHE A 331 -6.46 24.73 -20.35
C PHE A 331 -5.23 24.54 -19.45
N LEU A 332 -5.39 24.61 -18.13
CA LEU A 332 -4.32 24.30 -17.18
C LEU A 332 -4.08 22.79 -17.00
N PHE A 333 -5.13 21.96 -17.14
CA PHE A 333 -5.09 20.51 -16.87
C PHE A 333 -3.97 19.74 -17.61
N PRO A 334 -3.69 19.94 -18.92
CA PRO A 334 -2.59 19.27 -19.61
C PRO A 334 -1.23 19.52 -18.96
N THR A 335 -1.00 20.73 -18.44
CA THR A 335 0.24 21.11 -17.75
C THR A 335 0.38 20.33 -16.44
N VAL A 336 -0.68 20.33 -15.62
CA VAL A 336 -0.71 19.59 -14.34
C VAL A 336 -0.55 18.08 -14.57
N LEU A 337 -1.21 17.53 -15.60
CA LEU A 337 -1.10 16.13 -15.99
C LEU A 337 0.33 15.77 -16.43
N ALA A 338 1.01 16.61 -17.20
CA ALA A 338 2.37 16.35 -17.68
C ALA A 338 3.39 16.30 -16.52
N TYR A 339 3.39 17.30 -15.62
CA TYR A 339 4.26 17.31 -14.45
C TYR A 339 3.96 16.14 -13.49
N TYR A 340 2.69 15.77 -13.32
CA TYR A 340 2.32 14.58 -12.55
C TYR A 340 2.80 13.27 -13.21
N ALA A 341 2.63 13.13 -14.52
CA ALA A 341 3.03 11.94 -15.26
C ALA A 341 4.55 11.69 -15.17
N LEU A 342 5.37 12.74 -15.23
CA LEU A 342 6.83 12.65 -15.03
C LEU A 342 7.17 11.97 -13.70
N PHE A 343 6.67 12.49 -12.58
CA PHE A 343 6.96 11.91 -11.27
C PHE A 343 6.26 10.56 -11.04
N ALA A 344 5.12 10.31 -11.67
CA ALA A 344 4.47 8.99 -11.64
C ALA A 344 5.31 7.92 -12.34
N LEU A 345 5.91 8.24 -13.49
CA LEU A 345 6.83 7.36 -14.22
C LEU A 345 8.14 7.12 -13.45
N LEU A 346 8.75 8.19 -12.92
CA LEU A 346 9.95 8.07 -12.08
C LEU A 346 9.65 7.24 -10.81
N ARG A 347 8.52 7.48 -10.13
CA ARG A 347 8.14 6.67 -8.95
C ARG A 347 7.89 5.21 -9.34
N LEU A 348 7.20 4.94 -10.45
CA LEU A 348 7.00 3.58 -10.95
C LEU A 348 8.33 2.86 -11.21
N ALA A 349 9.31 3.52 -11.84
CA ALA A 349 10.64 2.96 -12.05
C ALA A 349 11.33 2.60 -10.72
N THR A 350 11.30 3.49 -9.72
CA THR A 350 11.87 3.16 -8.38
C THR A 350 11.18 1.98 -7.71
N ILE A 351 9.84 1.86 -7.85
CA ILE A 351 9.06 0.74 -7.30
C ILE A 351 9.42 -0.57 -8.00
N VAL A 352 9.61 -0.57 -9.33
CA VAL A 352 10.01 -1.77 -10.08
C VAL A 352 11.40 -2.25 -9.64
N ILE A 353 12.37 -1.35 -9.46
CA ILE A 353 13.71 -1.69 -8.96
C ILE A 353 13.62 -2.22 -7.53
N GLN A 354 12.91 -1.53 -6.63
CA GLN A 354 12.68 -1.94 -5.24
C GLN A 354 12.03 -3.34 -5.15
N ALA A 355 10.98 -3.59 -5.93
CA ALA A 355 10.29 -4.89 -5.99
C ALA A 355 11.17 -6.01 -6.60
N SER A 356 12.09 -5.69 -7.51
CA SER A 356 13.02 -6.67 -8.09
C SER A 356 14.03 -7.17 -7.04
N LEU A 357 14.53 -6.28 -6.18
CA LEU A 357 15.43 -6.62 -5.07
C LEU A 357 14.70 -7.40 -3.97
N GLU A 358 13.47 -7.00 -3.60
CA GLU A 358 12.64 -7.78 -2.66
C GLU A 358 12.31 -9.18 -3.22
N MET A 359 12.08 -9.32 -4.53
CA MET A 359 11.89 -10.62 -5.19
C MET A 359 13.17 -11.48 -5.14
N GLN A 360 14.33 -10.90 -5.47
CA GLN A 360 15.63 -11.60 -5.42
C GLN A 360 15.94 -12.08 -3.99
N LEU A 361 15.70 -11.23 -3.00
CA LEU A 361 15.85 -11.55 -1.58
C LEU A 361 14.91 -12.69 -1.15
N ALA A 362 13.63 -12.61 -1.51
CA ALA A 362 12.63 -13.64 -1.20
C ALA A 362 12.91 -14.98 -1.90
N PHE A 363 13.50 -14.95 -3.10
CA PHE A 363 13.98 -16.14 -3.81
C PHE A 363 15.17 -16.77 -3.05
N MET A 364 16.23 -16.00 -2.78
CA MET A 364 17.44 -16.49 -2.10
C MET A 364 17.17 -17.01 -0.69
N ASN A 365 16.19 -16.45 0.03
CA ASN A 365 15.82 -16.90 1.38
C ASN A 365 15.06 -18.23 1.44
N HIS A 366 14.38 -18.64 0.37
CA HIS A 366 13.43 -19.77 0.40
C HIS A 366 13.58 -20.80 -0.74
N PHE A 367 14.50 -20.60 -1.70
CA PHE A 367 14.61 -21.43 -2.92
C PHE A 367 14.74 -22.94 -2.59
N PRO A 368 13.98 -23.84 -3.25
CA PRO A 368 13.96 -25.27 -2.92
C PRO A 368 15.18 -26.03 -3.50
N LEU A 369 16.39 -25.49 -3.28
CA LEU A 369 17.69 -25.98 -3.75
C LEU A 369 17.88 -27.48 -3.44
N PHE A 370 17.68 -27.89 -2.19
CA PHE A 370 17.91 -29.27 -1.77
C PHE A 370 16.85 -30.22 -2.33
N ALA A 371 15.61 -29.77 -2.50
CA ALA A 371 14.58 -30.56 -3.19
C ALA A 371 14.89 -30.69 -4.69
N LEU A 372 15.47 -29.69 -5.33
CA LEU A 372 15.94 -29.78 -6.72
C LEU A 372 17.12 -30.76 -6.85
N VAL A 373 18.11 -30.69 -5.95
CA VAL A 373 19.24 -31.64 -5.90
C VAL A 373 18.76 -33.07 -5.66
N LEU A 374 17.82 -33.30 -4.73
CA LEU A 374 17.18 -34.60 -4.56
C LEU A 374 16.42 -35.04 -5.81
N ARG A 375 15.70 -34.14 -6.49
CA ARG A 375 14.94 -34.47 -7.71
C ARG A 375 15.84 -34.88 -8.88
N VAL A 376 17.08 -34.39 -8.94
CA VAL A 376 18.08 -34.79 -9.94
C VAL A 376 18.80 -36.08 -9.53
N LYS A 377 19.21 -36.22 -8.26
CA LYS A 377 20.05 -37.33 -7.80
C LYS A 377 19.29 -38.58 -7.40
N ASP A 378 18.22 -38.44 -6.61
CA ASP A 378 17.48 -39.53 -5.97
C ASP A 378 15.97 -39.20 -5.96
N PRO A 379 15.27 -39.19 -7.13
CA PRO A 379 13.89 -38.68 -7.23
C PRO A 379 12.93 -39.31 -6.22
N TRP A 380 13.10 -40.59 -5.95
CA TRP A 380 12.27 -41.42 -5.07
C TRP A 380 12.26 -40.96 -3.59
N ARG A 381 13.22 -40.13 -3.16
CA ARG A 381 13.28 -39.56 -1.80
C ARG A 381 12.25 -38.43 -1.58
N LEU A 382 11.63 -37.91 -2.64
CA LEU A 382 10.64 -36.84 -2.57
C LEU A 382 9.22 -37.40 -2.72
N PRO A 383 8.40 -37.44 -1.65
CA PRO A 383 7.05 -37.98 -1.73
C PRO A 383 6.15 -37.09 -2.61
N GLY A 384 5.82 -37.59 -3.80
CA GLY A 384 4.89 -36.92 -4.74
C GLY A 384 3.50 -37.54 -4.77
N GLY A 385 3.40 -38.84 -4.53
CA GLY A 385 2.14 -39.58 -4.53
C GLY A 385 2.36 -41.09 -4.60
N LEU A 386 1.25 -41.80 -4.82
CA LEU A 386 1.22 -43.25 -5.03
C LEU A 386 0.31 -43.54 -6.23
N TYR A 387 0.65 -44.53 -7.03
CA TYR A 387 -0.22 -45.06 -8.09
C TYR A 387 -0.24 -46.59 -8.05
N PHE A 388 -1.29 -47.18 -8.61
CA PHE A 388 -1.41 -48.63 -8.77
C PHE A 388 -1.13 -49.00 -10.22
N GLU A 389 -0.20 -49.93 -10.42
CA GLU A 389 0.04 -50.59 -11.70
C GLU A 389 -0.60 -51.97 -11.68
N PHE A 390 -1.60 -52.18 -12.52
CA PHE A 390 -2.38 -53.42 -12.53
C PHE A 390 -1.72 -54.44 -13.45
N VAL A 391 -1.05 -55.43 -12.86
CA VAL A 391 -0.40 -56.51 -13.60
C VAL A 391 -1.43 -57.62 -13.88
N LYS A 392 -1.56 -58.00 -15.16
CA LYS A 392 -2.35 -59.15 -15.59
C LYS A 392 -1.62 -60.45 -15.19
N VAL A 393 -2.19 -61.20 -14.26
CA VAL A 393 -1.77 -62.57 -13.97
C VAL A 393 -2.78 -63.53 -14.58
N THR A 394 -2.34 -64.23 -15.62
CA THR A 394 -3.08 -65.32 -16.23
C THR A 394 -2.86 -66.55 -15.36
N VAL A 395 -3.88 -66.97 -14.62
CA VAL A 395 -3.83 -68.24 -13.88
C VAL A 395 -3.98 -69.37 -14.87
N THR A 396 -2.87 -69.99 -15.27
CA THR A 396 -2.90 -71.33 -15.86
C THR A 396 -3.19 -72.31 -14.74
N GLU A 397 -4.45 -72.77 -14.66
CA GLU A 397 -4.78 -73.90 -13.79
C GLU A 397 -3.98 -75.12 -14.23
N ILE A 398 -3.10 -75.61 -13.36
CA ILE A 398 -2.47 -76.91 -13.54
C ILE A 398 -3.56 -77.93 -13.23
N ALA A 399 -4.23 -78.43 -14.26
CA ALA A 399 -5.21 -79.49 -14.11
C ALA A 399 -4.60 -80.66 -13.31
N PRO A 400 -5.24 -81.11 -12.22
CA PRO A 400 -4.73 -82.24 -11.45
C PRO A 400 -4.71 -83.48 -12.37
N GLY A 401 -3.54 -84.09 -12.53
CA GLY A 401 -3.30 -85.09 -13.57
C GLY A 401 -4.18 -86.32 -13.41
N SER A 402 -5.29 -86.37 -14.13
CA SER A 402 -6.06 -87.59 -14.36
C SER A 402 -5.29 -88.51 -15.31
N GLY A 403 -5.21 -89.80 -14.97
CA GLY A 403 -4.71 -90.82 -15.88
C GLY A 403 -5.52 -90.89 -17.18
N ALA A 404 -4.94 -91.48 -18.22
CA ALA A 404 -5.61 -91.66 -19.50
C ALA A 404 -6.85 -92.56 -19.36
N ASP A 405 -7.95 -92.19 -20.03
CA ASP A 405 -8.59 -92.98 -21.09
C ASP A 405 -9.83 -92.25 -21.66
N GLY A 406 -10.33 -92.70 -22.82
CA GLY A 406 -11.70 -92.42 -23.26
C GLY A 406 -11.92 -91.21 -24.17
N SER A 407 -11.94 -91.44 -25.48
CA SER A 407 -12.35 -90.50 -26.53
C SER A 407 -13.81 -90.02 -26.42
N SER A 408 -14.09 -88.73 -26.68
CA SER A 408 -14.72 -88.28 -27.96
C SER A 408 -15.34 -86.86 -27.94
N SER A 409 -15.20 -86.16 -29.09
CA SER A 409 -16.06 -85.10 -29.65
C SER A 409 -16.80 -84.07 -28.76
N GLY A 410 -16.48 -82.79 -28.97
CA GLY A 410 -17.51 -81.79 -29.30
C GLY A 410 -17.48 -80.44 -28.57
N LEU A 411 -17.88 -79.41 -29.34
CA LEU A 411 -18.33 -78.08 -28.92
C LEU A 411 -17.31 -77.09 -28.32
N THR A 412 -17.26 -75.95 -28.98
CA THR A 412 -16.53 -74.72 -28.67
C THR A 412 -16.90 -74.09 -27.33
N SER A 413 -15.91 -73.84 -26.48
CA SER A 413 -15.92 -72.74 -25.50
C SER A 413 -14.66 -71.89 -25.68
N SER A 414 -14.84 -70.59 -25.96
CA SER A 414 -13.72 -69.63 -26.06
C SER A 414 -13.43 -69.06 -24.67
N GLU A 415 -13.03 -69.92 -23.73
CA GLU A 415 -12.64 -69.50 -22.38
C GLU A 415 -11.28 -68.79 -22.43
N HIS A 416 -11.34 -67.46 -22.56
CA HIS A 416 -10.23 -66.61 -22.18
C HIS A 416 -9.93 -66.86 -20.69
N PRO A 417 -8.71 -67.27 -20.32
CA PRO A 417 -8.39 -67.62 -18.94
C PRO A 417 -8.65 -66.43 -18.01
N PRO A 418 -9.15 -66.67 -16.78
CA PRO A 418 -9.57 -65.61 -15.86
C PRO A 418 -8.40 -64.67 -15.56
N THR A 419 -8.39 -63.52 -16.24
CA THR A 419 -7.25 -62.61 -16.28
C THR A 419 -7.29 -61.71 -15.05
N SER A 420 -6.82 -62.24 -13.92
CA SER A 420 -6.75 -61.51 -12.66
C SER A 420 -5.84 -60.27 -12.80
N LEU A 421 -6.30 -59.13 -12.31
CA LEU A 421 -5.54 -57.88 -12.28
C LEU A 421 -5.04 -57.63 -10.85
N ILE A 422 -3.75 -57.86 -10.61
CA ILE A 422 -3.14 -57.63 -9.30
C ILE A 422 -2.65 -56.17 -9.23
N PRO A 423 -3.15 -55.34 -8.29
CA PRO A 423 -2.71 -53.97 -8.12
C PRO A 423 -1.36 -53.90 -7.40
N ILE A 424 -0.29 -53.55 -8.12
CA ILE A 424 1.02 -53.27 -7.53
C ILE A 424 1.13 -51.79 -7.19
N LEU A 425 1.31 -51.49 -5.90
CA LEU A 425 1.52 -50.12 -5.42
C LEU A 425 2.92 -49.62 -5.80
N LYS A 426 3.00 -48.47 -6.49
CA LYS A 426 4.26 -47.81 -6.86
C LYS A 426 4.30 -46.35 -6.37
N ASN A 427 5.51 -45.91 -5.99
CA ASN A 427 5.78 -44.54 -5.55
C ASN A 427 5.82 -43.58 -6.75
N GLN A 428 5.27 -42.37 -6.61
CA GLN A 428 5.42 -41.29 -7.58
C GLN A 428 6.32 -40.18 -7.00
N PRO A 429 7.50 -39.90 -7.59
CA PRO A 429 8.40 -38.87 -7.08
C PRO A 429 7.88 -37.46 -7.40
N ALA A 430 7.95 -36.54 -6.43
CA ALA A 430 7.34 -35.20 -6.51
C ALA A 430 7.76 -34.41 -7.76
N THR A 431 6.78 -33.84 -8.48
CA THR A 431 7.03 -33.13 -9.75
C THR A 431 7.60 -31.73 -9.52
N LEU A 432 8.27 -31.17 -10.52
CA LEU A 432 8.74 -29.77 -10.48
C LEU A 432 7.59 -28.78 -10.22
N GLY A 433 6.40 -29.04 -10.77
CA GLY A 433 5.20 -28.23 -10.52
C GLY A 433 4.77 -28.22 -9.06
N MET A 434 4.92 -29.34 -8.33
CA MET A 434 4.65 -29.40 -6.89
C MET A 434 5.73 -28.67 -6.08
N ILE A 435 7.01 -28.86 -6.43
CA ILE A 435 8.15 -28.20 -5.78
C ILE A 435 8.07 -26.67 -5.91
N PHE A 436 7.67 -26.17 -7.09
CA PHE A 436 7.57 -24.73 -7.38
C PHE A 436 6.16 -24.14 -7.23
N PHE A 437 5.17 -24.89 -6.72
CA PHE A 437 3.78 -24.41 -6.57
C PHE A 437 3.67 -23.14 -5.71
N GLN A 438 4.53 -22.99 -4.71
CA GLN A 438 4.55 -21.78 -3.87
C GLN A 438 5.08 -20.55 -4.63
N TYR A 439 6.01 -20.77 -5.57
CA TYR A 439 6.59 -19.73 -6.43
C TYR A 439 5.62 -19.28 -7.52
N THR A 440 4.89 -20.22 -8.15
CA THR A 440 3.84 -19.86 -9.11
C THR A 440 2.71 -19.07 -8.44
N ARG A 441 2.38 -19.41 -7.18
CA ARG A 441 1.42 -18.63 -6.37
C ARG A 441 1.94 -17.24 -5.99
N LEU A 442 3.21 -17.11 -5.61
CA LEU A 442 3.82 -15.78 -5.35
C LEU A 442 3.88 -14.93 -6.61
N TRP A 443 4.30 -15.51 -7.74
CA TRP A 443 4.32 -14.84 -9.04
C TRP A 443 2.92 -14.34 -9.44
N ALA A 444 1.88 -15.16 -9.25
CA ALA A 444 0.50 -14.75 -9.51
C ALA A 444 0.03 -13.57 -8.61
N ARG A 445 0.49 -13.50 -7.35
CA ARG A 445 0.28 -12.31 -6.49
C ARG A 445 1.03 -11.08 -7.04
N LEU A 446 2.30 -11.22 -7.39
CA LEU A 446 3.09 -10.09 -7.91
C LEU A 446 2.53 -9.55 -9.24
N ALA A 447 2.17 -10.43 -10.17
CA ALA A 447 1.60 -10.09 -11.47
C ALA A 447 0.18 -9.48 -11.37
N SER A 448 -0.60 -9.83 -10.34
CA SER A 448 -1.89 -9.17 -10.06
C SER A 448 -1.73 -7.87 -9.26
N HIS A 449 -0.66 -7.74 -8.46
CA HIS A 449 -0.35 -6.49 -7.76
C HIS A 449 0.14 -5.40 -8.71
N TYR A 450 1.17 -5.71 -9.52
CA TYR A 450 1.79 -4.82 -10.48
C TYR A 450 1.19 -4.94 -11.89
N ASN A 451 -0.09 -5.34 -11.99
CA ASN A 451 -0.79 -5.43 -13.27
C ASN A 451 -0.82 -4.04 -13.96
N PRO A 452 -0.42 -3.92 -15.25
CA PRO A 452 -0.28 -2.62 -15.90
C PRO A 452 -1.61 -1.85 -16.00
N LEU A 453 -2.75 -2.53 -16.14
CA LEU A 453 -4.07 -1.88 -16.17
C LEU A 453 -4.47 -1.34 -14.79
N ARG A 454 -4.10 -2.04 -13.70
CA ARG A 454 -4.28 -1.54 -12.32
C ARG A 454 -3.39 -0.32 -12.06
N LEU A 455 -2.11 -0.38 -12.44
CA LEU A 455 -1.17 0.72 -12.26
C LEU A 455 -1.57 1.96 -13.06
N PHE A 456 -1.94 1.79 -14.34
CA PHE A 456 -2.45 2.86 -15.19
C PHE A 456 -3.73 3.48 -14.62
N LYS A 457 -4.68 2.68 -14.14
CA LYS A 457 -5.90 3.17 -13.47
C LYS A 457 -5.58 3.95 -12.19
N SER A 458 -4.58 3.53 -11.39
CA SER A 458 -4.16 4.28 -10.20
C SER A 458 -3.58 5.65 -10.57
N VAL A 459 -2.70 5.71 -11.57
CA VAL A 459 -2.14 6.98 -12.08
C VAL A 459 -3.27 7.89 -12.60
N LEU A 460 -4.16 7.38 -13.44
CA LEU A 460 -5.27 8.15 -14.02
C LEU A 460 -6.28 8.67 -12.96
N LEU A 461 -6.37 8.03 -11.80
CA LEU A 461 -7.20 8.47 -10.67
C LEU A 461 -6.45 9.33 -9.64
N GLY A 462 -5.15 9.59 -9.84
CA GLY A 462 -4.31 10.31 -8.88
C GLY A 462 -4.19 9.60 -7.53
N THR A 463 -4.28 8.27 -7.50
CA THR A 463 -4.03 7.48 -6.29
C THR A 463 -2.55 7.15 -6.16
N LEU A 464 -2.05 7.09 -4.92
CA LEU A 464 -0.64 6.82 -4.66
C LEU A 464 -0.28 5.38 -5.08
N LEU A 465 0.84 5.24 -5.80
CA LEU A 465 1.47 3.97 -6.11
C LEU A 465 2.11 3.39 -4.84
N VAL A 466 1.36 2.53 -4.16
CA VAL A 466 1.83 1.76 -2.99
C VAL A 466 2.59 0.53 -3.49
N PRO A 467 3.80 0.20 -2.96
CA PRO A 467 4.44 -1.09 -3.22
C PRO A 467 3.61 -2.24 -2.62
N ILE A 468 3.84 -3.48 -3.07
CA ILE A 468 3.20 -4.64 -2.45
C ILE A 468 3.65 -4.75 -0.97
N PRO A 469 2.74 -4.98 0.00
CA PRO A 469 3.14 -5.03 1.40
C PRO A 469 3.99 -6.28 1.68
N ARG A 470 5.15 -6.09 2.32
CA ARG A 470 6.18 -7.13 2.58
C ARG A 470 5.66 -8.45 3.18
N HIS A 471 4.54 -8.41 3.91
CA HIS A 471 3.92 -9.60 4.50
C HIS A 471 3.15 -10.48 3.49
N GLU A 472 2.80 -9.97 2.30
CA GLU A 472 2.26 -10.79 1.20
C GLU A 472 3.36 -11.57 0.44
N ILE A 473 4.62 -11.13 0.57
CA ILE A 473 5.81 -11.79 0.04
C ILE A 473 6.31 -12.89 1.00
N ARG A 474 6.36 -12.65 2.32
CA ARG A 474 6.77 -13.68 3.30
C ARG A 474 5.81 -14.90 3.25
N TYR A 475 6.39 -16.10 3.15
CA TYR A 475 5.65 -17.34 2.88
C TYR A 475 4.83 -17.85 4.08
N ASP A 476 5.32 -17.68 5.31
CA ASP A 476 4.83 -18.38 6.52
C ASP A 476 3.47 -17.92 7.09
N LYS A 477 2.77 -16.99 6.44
CA LYS A 477 1.41 -16.54 6.87
C LYS A 477 0.27 -16.96 5.93
N VAL A 478 0.50 -17.93 5.06
CA VAL A 478 -0.62 -18.73 4.53
C VAL A 478 -1.15 -19.61 5.66
N LYS A 479 -2.26 -19.20 6.28
CA LYS A 479 -3.04 -20.10 7.15
C LYS A 479 -3.29 -21.42 6.41
N LYS A 480 -2.97 -22.55 7.05
CA LYS A 480 -3.54 -23.84 6.65
C LYS A 480 -5.03 -23.78 6.98
N SER A 481 -5.84 -23.62 5.95
CA SER A 481 -7.29 -23.86 5.93
C SER A 481 -7.54 -25.36 5.79
#